data_AF-A0A935RF76-F1
#
_entry.id   AF-A0A935RF76-F1
#
_cell.length_a   1.000
_cell.length_b   1.000
_cell.length_c   1.000
_cell.angle_alpha   90.00
_cell.angle_beta   90.00
_cell.angle_gamma   90.00
#
_symmetry.space_group_name_H-M   'P 1'
#
loop_
_entity.id
_entity.type
_entity.pdbx_description
1 polymer ?
#
loop_
_entity_poly.entity_id
_entity_poly.type
_entity_poly.pdbx_seq_one_letter_code
_entity_poly.pdbx_strand_id
1 'polypeptide(L)'
;MPTKAKPVSTSKPSLADKAAWQSVIDAAPDGDAAHDEPWDRAIVTHGGGVTDTLTELRRARGQRGPQKKPRKTATAIRLSPEVTEFFKASGPGWQTRIDEALREYVKEHKPG
;
A
#
# COMPACT_ATOMS: atom_id res chain seq x y z
N MET A 1 -1.98 -17.59 62.93
CA MET A 1 -1.63 -16.49 62.00
C MET A 1 -2.34 -16.74 60.68
N PRO A 2 -3.56 -16.22 60.44
CA PRO A 2 -4.21 -16.35 59.15
C PRO A 2 -3.58 -15.40 58.12
N THR A 3 -3.19 -15.94 56.97
CA THR A 3 -2.58 -15.23 55.84
C THR A 3 -3.64 -14.46 55.03
N LYS A 4 -3.29 -13.23 54.62
CA LYS A 4 -4.15 -12.30 53.86
C LYS A 4 -4.61 -12.90 52.52
N ALA A 5 -5.91 -12.79 52.22
CA ALA A 5 -6.48 -13.04 50.91
C ALA A 5 -6.01 -11.98 49.89
N LYS A 6 -5.72 -12.39 48.65
CA LYS A 6 -5.34 -11.49 47.54
C LYS A 6 -6.58 -10.73 47.02
N PRO A 7 -6.46 -9.48 46.57
CA PRO A 7 -7.58 -8.73 46.01
C PRO A 7 -8.03 -9.34 44.67
N VAL A 8 -9.36 -9.39 44.46
CA VAL A 8 -9.97 -9.86 43.21
C VAL A 8 -9.68 -8.87 42.09
N SER A 9 -9.13 -9.39 40.98
CA SER A 9 -8.80 -8.66 39.77
C SER A 9 -10.03 -7.96 39.18
N THR A 10 -9.99 -6.63 39.07
CA THR A 10 -10.98 -5.85 38.31
C THR A 10 -10.67 -5.92 36.80
N SER A 11 -10.61 -7.13 36.26
CA SER A 11 -10.45 -7.33 34.82
C SER A 11 -11.80 -7.22 34.12
N LYS A 12 -11.86 -6.26 33.18
CA LYS A 12 -12.87 -6.02 32.13
C LYS A 12 -13.71 -7.29 31.83
N PRO A 13 -15.05 -7.24 31.87
CA PRO A 13 -15.87 -8.45 31.68
C PRO A 13 -15.55 -9.09 30.34
N SER A 14 -15.40 -10.41 30.36
CA SER A 14 -15.03 -11.22 29.20
C SER A 14 -16.15 -11.16 28.16
N LEU A 15 -15.78 -11.34 26.89
CA LEU A 15 -16.65 -11.33 25.71
C LEU A 15 -17.72 -12.45 25.68
N ALA A 16 -18.01 -13.14 26.79
CA ALA A 16 -18.83 -14.34 26.82
C ALA A 16 -20.33 -14.09 27.07
N ASP A 17 -20.73 -12.98 27.70
CA ASP A 17 -22.14 -12.76 28.04
C ASP A 17 -22.89 -12.03 26.92
N LYS A 18 -23.22 -12.79 25.88
CA LYS A 18 -24.06 -12.35 24.75
C LYS A 18 -25.38 -11.71 25.22
N ALA A 19 -25.92 -12.19 26.35
CA ALA A 19 -27.13 -11.66 26.96
C ALA A 19 -26.95 -10.25 27.55
N ALA A 20 -25.77 -9.94 28.11
CA ALA A 20 -25.47 -8.60 28.59
C ALA A 20 -25.40 -7.61 27.42
N TRP A 21 -24.84 -8.03 26.29
CA TRP A 21 -24.85 -7.22 25.07
C TRP A 21 -26.26 -7.03 24.50
N GLN A 22 -27.07 -8.09 24.47
CA GLN A 22 -28.45 -7.98 23.97
C GLN A 22 -29.29 -7.03 24.82
N SER A 23 -29.18 -7.10 26.16
CA SER A 23 -29.88 -6.17 27.04
C SER A 23 -29.45 -4.71 26.84
N VAL A 24 -28.19 -4.46 26.47
CA VAL A 24 -27.71 -3.11 26.17
C VAL A 24 -28.23 -2.62 24.81
N ILE A 25 -28.39 -3.52 23.83
CA ILE A 25 -28.99 -3.21 22.53
C ILE A 25 -30.49 -2.92 22.68
N ASP A 26 -31.22 -3.76 23.43
CA ASP A 26 -32.66 -3.61 23.62
C ASP A 26 -33.02 -2.37 24.47
N ALA A 27 -32.10 -1.91 25.32
CA ALA A 27 -32.25 -0.69 26.11
C ALA A 27 -31.77 0.57 25.37
N ALA A 28 -31.13 0.42 24.21
CA ALA A 28 -30.74 1.56 23.40
C ALA A 28 -31.98 2.19 22.76
N PRO A 29 -32.07 3.53 22.66
CA PRO A 29 -33.15 4.17 21.92
C PRO A 29 -33.11 3.71 20.45
N ASP A 30 -34.27 3.52 19.83
CA ASP A 30 -34.45 3.04 18.44
C ASP A 30 -33.94 4.02 17.36
N GLY A 31 -33.16 5.03 17.74
CA GLY A 31 -32.56 6.00 16.85
C GLY A 31 -31.08 6.18 17.16
N ASP A 32 -30.31 6.38 16.10
CA ASP A 32 -28.93 6.83 16.20
C ASP A 32 -28.90 8.06 17.12
N ALA A 33 -28.11 8.02 18.20
CA ALA A 33 -27.84 9.24 18.95
C ALA A 33 -27.34 10.26 17.93
N ALA A 34 -28.04 11.39 17.80
CA ALA A 34 -27.71 12.43 16.82
C ALA A 34 -26.22 12.76 16.94
N HIS A 35 -25.43 12.25 15.99
CA HIS A 35 -24.02 12.49 15.93
C HIS A 35 -23.85 13.79 15.16
N ASP A 36 -23.68 14.90 15.88
CA ASP A 36 -23.45 16.24 15.31
C ASP A 36 -22.03 16.39 14.70
N GLU A 37 -21.24 15.32 14.63
CA GLU A 37 -19.94 15.38 13.97
C GLU A 37 -20.12 15.27 12.44
N PRO A 38 -19.69 16.29 11.67
CA PRO A 38 -19.85 16.30 10.24
C PRO A 38 -18.96 15.23 9.63
N TRP A 39 -19.58 14.24 9.00
CA TRP A 39 -18.94 13.23 8.15
C TRP A 39 -18.25 13.85 6.91
N ASP A 40 -18.27 15.18 6.77
CA ASP A 40 -17.61 15.97 5.73
C ASP A 40 -16.09 15.70 5.61
N ARG A 41 -15.44 15.19 6.67
CA ARG A 41 -14.02 14.79 6.63
C ARG A 41 -13.79 13.28 6.47
N ALA A 42 -14.84 12.49 6.30
CA ALA A 42 -14.69 11.07 6.06
C ALA A 42 -14.03 10.81 4.70
N ILE A 43 -13.04 9.92 4.67
CA ILE A 43 -12.43 9.46 3.41
C ILE A 43 -13.28 8.31 2.89
N VAL A 44 -14.07 8.56 1.84
CA VAL A 44 -14.82 7.52 1.15
C VAL A 44 -13.91 6.81 0.14
N THR A 45 -13.41 5.63 0.50
CA THR A 45 -12.73 4.73 -0.43
C THR A 45 -13.75 4.02 -1.30
N HIS A 46 -13.59 4.11 -2.62
CA HIS A 46 -14.43 3.39 -3.57
C HIS A 46 -13.98 1.92 -3.63
N GLY A 47 -14.62 1.06 -2.83
CA GLY A 47 -14.44 -0.40 -2.88
C GLY A 47 -14.26 -1.06 -1.50
N GLY A 48 -15.27 -1.82 -1.06
CA GLY A 48 -15.03 -3.12 -0.42
C GLY A 48 -14.62 -3.22 1.06
N GLY A 49 -15.25 -2.50 1.98
CA GLY A 49 -15.27 -2.89 3.40
C GLY A 49 -13.96 -2.75 4.22
N VAL A 50 -14.01 -3.18 5.48
CA VAL A 50 -12.97 -2.94 6.50
C VAL A 50 -11.64 -3.62 6.14
N THR A 51 -11.66 -4.71 5.39
CA THR A 51 -10.45 -5.46 5.01
C THR A 51 -9.65 -4.77 3.90
N ASP A 52 -10.32 -4.21 2.90
CA ASP A 52 -9.67 -3.55 1.77
C ASP A 52 -9.11 -2.20 2.20
N THR A 53 -9.89 -1.45 2.97
CA THR A 53 -9.43 -0.20 3.61
C THR A 53 -8.25 -0.41 4.54
N LEU A 54 -8.26 -1.46 5.36
CA LEU A 54 -7.13 -1.80 6.22
C LEU A 54 -5.91 -2.23 5.42
N THR A 55 -6.09 -2.91 4.29
CA THR A 55 -5.00 -3.29 3.38
C THR A 55 -4.40 -2.07 2.69
N GLU A 56 -5.20 -1.11 2.23
CA GLU A 56 -4.74 0.15 1.66
C GLU A 56 -4.03 1.03 2.68
N LEU A 57 -4.58 1.19 3.88
CA LEU A 57 -3.94 1.94 4.97
C LEU A 57 -2.63 1.28 5.44
N ARG A 58 -2.54 -0.06 5.36
CA ARG A 58 -1.32 -0.84 5.62
C ARG A 58 -0.30 -0.78 4.47
N ARG A 59 -0.67 -0.30 3.27
CA ARG A 59 0.31 0.10 2.24
C ARG A 59 1.00 1.37 2.72
N ALA A 60 1.89 1.18 3.69
CA ALA A 60 2.53 2.21 4.48
C ALA A 60 3.08 3.34 3.61
N ARG A 61 2.87 4.56 4.11
CA ARG A 61 3.52 5.81 3.70
C ARG A 61 4.98 5.55 3.31
N GLY A 62 5.28 5.55 2.01
CA GLY A 62 6.62 5.30 1.46
C GLY A 62 6.71 4.17 0.42
N GLN A 63 5.69 3.31 0.30
CA GLN A 63 5.62 2.33 -0.79
C GLN A 63 5.19 3.02 -2.09
N ARG A 64 6.10 3.09 -3.05
CA ARG A 64 5.80 3.57 -4.41
C ARG A 64 4.79 2.63 -5.04
N GLY A 65 3.69 3.17 -5.56
CA GLY A 65 2.65 2.39 -6.23
C GLY A 65 3.21 1.54 -7.39
N PRO A 66 2.42 0.56 -7.88
CA PRO A 66 2.85 -0.36 -8.93
C PRO A 66 3.56 0.38 -10.06
N GLN A 67 4.76 -0.09 -10.42
CA GLN A 67 5.59 0.60 -11.39
C GLN A 67 4.89 0.59 -12.75
N LYS A 68 4.36 1.76 -13.15
CA LYS A 68 3.55 1.94 -14.37
C LYS A 68 4.31 1.67 -15.68
N LYS A 69 5.65 1.61 -15.65
CA LYS A 69 6.49 1.40 -16.84
C LYS A 69 7.08 -0.01 -16.84
N PRO A 70 7.14 -0.69 -18.00
CA PRO A 70 7.86 -1.95 -18.13
C PRO A 70 9.28 -1.82 -17.57
N ARG A 71 9.70 -2.79 -16.75
CA ARG A 71 11.01 -2.79 -16.13
C ARG A 71 12.08 -3.01 -17.21
N LYS A 72 13.06 -2.11 -17.30
CA LYS A 72 14.26 -2.35 -18.12
C LYS A 72 15.02 -3.54 -17.55
N THR A 73 15.42 -4.48 -18.40
CA THR A 73 16.28 -5.59 -17.98
C THR A 73 17.73 -5.11 -17.97
N ALA A 74 18.39 -5.21 -16.82
CA ALA A 74 19.82 -4.93 -16.72
C ALA A 74 20.60 -6.10 -17.33
N THR A 75 21.11 -5.90 -18.54
CA THR A 75 21.91 -6.90 -19.26
C THR A 75 23.30 -6.32 -19.54
N ALA A 76 24.34 -7.09 -19.25
CA ALA A 76 25.71 -6.75 -19.64
C ALA A 76 25.96 -7.20 -21.09
N ILE A 77 25.99 -6.26 -22.03
CA ILE A 77 26.37 -6.50 -23.43
C ILE A 77 27.73 -5.86 -23.72
N ARG A 78 28.51 -6.49 -24.61
CA ARG A 78 29.76 -5.92 -25.11
C ARG A 78 29.49 -5.13 -26.38
N LEU A 79 30.03 -3.93 -26.46
CA LEU A 79 29.91 -3.03 -27.60
C LEU A 79 31.30 -2.70 -28.14
N SER A 80 31.38 -2.38 -29.43
CA SER A 80 32.63 -1.90 -30.03
C SER A 80 33.15 -0.63 -29.32
N PRO A 81 34.48 -0.42 -29.26
CA PRO A 81 35.07 0.74 -28.60
C PRO A 81 34.57 2.06 -29.19
N GLU A 82 34.52 2.16 -30.52
CA GLU A 82 34.06 3.32 -31.29
C GLU A 82 32.64 3.77 -30.91
N VAL A 83 31.73 2.81 -30.72
CA VAL A 83 30.34 3.07 -30.33
C VAL A 83 30.30 3.61 -28.91
N THR A 84 31.04 2.98 -28.01
CA THR A 84 31.07 3.37 -26.59
C THR A 84 31.69 4.76 -26.42
N GLU A 85 32.76 5.07 -27.15
CA GLU A 85 33.42 6.38 -27.14
C GLU A 85 32.51 7.48 -27.68
N PHE A 86 31.86 7.25 -28.82
CA PHE A 86 30.90 8.19 -29.41
C PHE A 86 29.78 8.56 -28.43
N PHE A 87 29.14 7.56 -27.82
CA PHE A 87 28.06 7.84 -26.87
C PHE A 87 28.60 8.46 -25.58
N LYS A 88 29.74 8.01 -25.04
CA LYS A 88 30.32 8.63 -23.82
C LYS A 88 30.71 10.11 -24.04
N ALA A 89 31.18 10.46 -25.23
CA ALA A 89 31.51 11.85 -25.58
C ALA A 89 30.28 12.78 -25.51
N SER A 90 29.07 12.25 -25.70
CA SER A 90 27.81 13.02 -25.55
C SER A 90 27.43 13.33 -24.08
N GLY A 91 28.24 12.91 -23.11
CA GLY A 91 28.10 13.30 -21.71
C GLY A 91 27.04 12.51 -20.92
N PRO A 92 26.58 13.03 -19.78
CA PRO A 92 25.60 12.36 -18.92
C PRO A 92 24.37 11.87 -19.69
N GLY A 93 23.86 10.69 -19.36
CA GLY A 93 22.73 10.09 -20.05
C GLY A 93 23.07 9.30 -21.32
N TRP A 94 24.36 9.08 -21.63
CA TRP A 94 24.76 8.32 -22.82
C TRP A 94 24.17 6.90 -22.91
N GLN A 95 23.96 6.24 -21.77
CA GLN A 95 23.28 4.95 -21.70
C GLN A 95 21.81 5.01 -22.13
N THR A 96 21.13 6.15 -21.90
CA THR A 96 19.76 6.34 -22.37
C THR A 96 19.74 6.60 -23.88
N ARG A 97 20.70 7.38 -24.40
CA ARG A 97 20.81 7.63 -25.85
C ARG A 97 21.08 6.35 -26.64
N ILE A 98 21.98 5.47 -26.15
CA ILE A 98 22.25 4.20 -26.83
C ILE A 98 21.05 3.24 -26.76
N ASP A 99 20.33 3.21 -25.63
CA ASP A 99 19.07 2.45 -25.51
C ASP A 99 18.01 2.92 -26.51
N GLU A 100 17.90 4.23 -26.72
CA GLU A 100 17.00 4.82 -27.72
C GLU A 100 17.39 4.43 -29.16
N ALA A 101 18.68 4.52 -29.51
CA ALA A 101 19.19 4.13 -30.82
C ALA A 101 18.95 2.63 -31.11
N LEU A 102 19.20 1.76 -30.12
CA LEU A 102 18.92 0.33 -30.25
C LEU A 102 17.43 0.05 -30.42
N ARG A 103 16.57 0.80 -29.73
CA ARG A 103 15.11 0.66 -29.87
C ARG A 103 14.62 1.10 -31.25
N GLU A 104 15.20 2.15 -31.82
CA GLU A 104 14.91 2.61 -33.19
C GLU A 104 15.33 1.55 -34.21
N TYR A 105 16.55 1.03 -34.11
CA TYR A 105 17.03 -0.06 -34.96
C TYR A 105 16.09 -1.27 -34.96
N VAL A 106 15.62 -1.70 -33.77
CA VAL A 106 14.66 -2.81 -33.65
C VAL A 106 13.31 -2.50 -34.30
N LYS A 107 12.84 -1.25 -34.29
CA LYS A 107 11.59 -0.88 -34.97
C LYS A 107 11.73 -0.95 -36.48
N GLU A 108 12.86 -0.50 -37.00
CA GLU A 108 13.14 -0.48 -38.45
C GLU A 108 13.41 -1.89 -39.01
N HIS A 109 14.09 -2.73 -38.23
CA HIS A 109 14.58 -4.04 -38.68
C HIS A 109 13.77 -5.19 -38.09
N LYS A 110 12.52 -4.94 -37.67
CA LYS A 110 11.65 -6.01 -37.20
C LYS A 110 11.31 -6.90 -38.40
N PRO A 111 11.80 -8.15 -38.48
CA PRO A 111 11.33 -9.06 -39.52
C PRO A 111 9.84 -9.27 -39.28
N GLY A 112 9.05 -8.98 -40.31
CA GLY A 112 7.62 -9.31 -40.36
C GLY A 112 7.41 -10.82 -40.34
#